data_AF-A0A3M1TIL4-F1
#
_entry.id   AF-A0A3M1TIL4-F1
#
_cell.length_a   1.000
_cell.length_b   1.000
_cell.length_c   1.000
_cell.angle_alpha   90.00
_cell.angle_beta   90.00
_cell.angle_gamma   90.00
#
_symmetry.space_group_name_H-M   'P 1'
#
loop_
_entity.id
_entity.type
_entity.pdbx_description
1 polymer ?
#
loop_
_entity_poly.entity_id
_entity_poly.type
_entity_poly.pdbx_seq_one_letter_code
_entity_poly.pdbx_strand_id
1 'polypeptide(L)'
;MRRGYSSRLGWGAVLGLAVLLLAACVEQRGLEERLASFRVNTTSARGSAESPIPFPESPLPIDVTIVAISNKGRKMSEFNGEVAVFATPGRAHDDRFALVRVPLVAGEGSASLFLSKVYGKTYVCVEDRYRGPESTYAVGCSPTFYVDMPAIAQMQRTEDVTTSPLTGSFIEIRKGDLIVTGVFAEGFFVQDLEAEPDPMRPGTWGGLFVYSFSFPDGLSMGDRVSSIIGTVQEFTGTTQLVFPSWTRVMAPKRLEDLPAPVEITSELCAATGMGDNGLMCGQQDNLDLESLESSVVVVRRVRTPTTWVDCDFNKDGDVPNYDPNCSDGDERTVCREIACKAMCNLDPTCSELSGYETYGQWAVTLDEGAGPKINVLTREGVPEFDPLDPANQGILIDVSGNLRHSLPARPRWVVLARTPEDLVRHP
;
A
#
# COMPACT_ATOMS: atom_id res chain seq x y z
N MET A 1 -21.35 -59.60 -49.34
CA MET A 1 -20.81 -60.80 -48.67
C MET A 1 -21.49 -60.90 -47.31
N ARG A 2 -22.63 -61.60 -47.14
CA ARG A 2 -22.87 -63.06 -47.03
C ARG A 2 -22.14 -63.77 -45.88
N ARG A 3 -22.94 -64.16 -44.88
CA ARG A 3 -22.93 -65.30 -43.92
C ARG A 3 -23.24 -64.75 -42.52
N GLY A 4 -24.37 -64.99 -41.85
CA GLY A 4 -25.34 -66.08 -41.96
C GLY A 4 -24.91 -67.26 -41.10
N TYR A 5 -25.44 -67.39 -39.88
CA TYR A 5 -25.71 -68.69 -39.24
C TYR A 5 -26.76 -68.56 -38.13
N SER A 6 -27.75 -69.44 -38.22
CA SER A 6 -28.91 -69.58 -37.34
C SER A 6 -28.70 -70.64 -36.27
N SER A 7 -29.57 -70.55 -35.25
CA SER A 7 -30.16 -71.65 -34.46
C SER A 7 -29.25 -72.44 -33.51
N ARG A 8 -29.63 -72.56 -32.24
CA ARG A 8 -30.66 -73.51 -31.77
C ARG A 8 -31.11 -73.21 -30.34
N LEU A 9 -32.41 -73.44 -30.17
CA LEU A 9 -33.17 -73.57 -28.93
C LEU A 9 -32.59 -74.67 -28.02
N GLY A 10 -32.62 -74.43 -26.72
CA GLY A 10 -32.50 -75.43 -25.67
C GLY A 10 -33.26 -74.98 -24.43
N TRP A 11 -34.52 -75.40 -24.33
CA TRP A 11 -35.32 -75.33 -23.10
C TRP A 11 -34.88 -76.45 -22.15
N GLY A 12 -34.68 -76.15 -20.87
CA GLY A 12 -34.55 -77.17 -19.84
C GLY A 12 -34.17 -76.64 -18.45
N ALA A 13 -35.15 -76.69 -17.54
CA ALA A 13 -35.05 -76.74 -16.07
C ALA A 13 -34.35 -75.56 -15.36
N VAL A 14 -35.06 -74.63 -14.70
CA VAL A 14 -35.77 -74.72 -13.39
C VAL A 14 -34.90 -75.28 -12.26
N LEU A 15 -34.88 -74.50 -11.15
CA LEU A 15 -34.31 -74.74 -9.81
C LEU A 15 -32.85 -74.31 -9.58
N GLY A 16 -32.73 -73.12 -8.99
CA GLY A 16 -31.50 -72.64 -8.37
C GLY A 16 -31.56 -71.18 -7.92
N LEU A 17 -32.74 -70.68 -7.53
CA LEU A 17 -32.93 -69.33 -7.01
C LEU A 17 -32.63 -69.34 -5.51
N ALA A 18 -31.36 -69.54 -5.15
CA ALA A 18 -30.94 -69.55 -3.75
C ALA A 18 -29.44 -69.24 -3.63
N VAL A 19 -29.16 -68.08 -3.04
CA VAL A 19 -27.94 -67.79 -2.29
C VAL A 19 -26.65 -67.65 -3.12
N LEU A 20 -26.61 -66.61 -3.95
CA LEU A 20 -25.38 -65.86 -4.26
C LEU A 20 -25.63 -64.36 -4.02
N LEU A 21 -26.25 -64.04 -2.88
CA LEU A 21 -25.93 -62.81 -2.16
C LEU A 21 -24.50 -63.02 -1.66
N LEU A 22 -23.53 -62.85 -2.57
CA LEU A 22 -22.15 -62.64 -2.19
C LEU A 22 -22.19 -61.49 -1.20
N ALA A 23 -21.90 -61.83 0.05
CA ALA A 23 -21.57 -60.89 1.09
C ALA A 23 -20.42 -60.03 0.57
N ALA A 24 -20.76 -58.92 -0.08
CA ALA A 24 -19.95 -57.73 0.04
C ALA A 24 -20.02 -57.40 1.53
N CYS A 25 -19.13 -58.01 2.32
CA CYS A 25 -18.69 -57.47 3.58
C CYS A 25 -18.06 -56.13 3.22
N VAL A 26 -18.89 -55.11 3.00
CA VAL A 26 -18.49 -53.73 3.16
C VAL A 26 -18.10 -53.68 4.62
N GLU A 27 -16.80 -53.80 4.89
CA GLU A 27 -16.23 -53.57 6.20
C GLU A 27 -16.66 -52.16 6.56
N GLN A 28 -17.73 -52.08 7.35
CA GLN A 28 -18.30 -50.84 7.83
C GLN A 28 -17.36 -50.39 8.95
N ARG A 29 -16.12 -50.01 8.56
CA ARG A 29 -15.22 -49.33 9.46
C ARG A 29 -15.96 -48.10 9.92
N GLY A 30 -16.36 -48.11 11.19
CA GLY A 30 -16.89 -46.92 11.82
C GLY A 30 -15.89 -45.81 11.51
N LEU A 31 -16.36 -44.73 10.87
CA LEU A 31 -15.50 -43.59 10.58
C LEU A 31 -14.85 -43.18 11.90
N GLU A 32 -13.53 -43.36 11.96
CA GLU A 32 -12.71 -42.92 13.08
C GLU A 32 -13.05 -41.46 13.35
N GLU A 33 -13.19 -41.12 14.63
CA GLU A 33 -13.42 -39.75 15.03
C GLU A 33 -12.13 -38.97 14.76
N ARG A 34 -12.20 -38.04 13.82
CA ARG A 34 -11.06 -37.23 13.41
C ARG A 34 -11.41 -35.76 13.57
N LEU A 35 -10.40 -34.95 13.85
CA LEU A 35 -10.55 -33.50 13.87
C LEU A 35 -11.04 -33.04 12.49
N ALA A 36 -12.12 -32.27 12.46
CA ALA A 36 -12.69 -31.75 11.24
C ALA A 36 -12.67 -30.22 11.18
N SER A 37 -12.89 -29.55 12.32
CA SER A 37 -12.90 -28.09 12.39
C SER A 37 -12.70 -27.59 13.82
N PHE A 38 -12.66 -26.26 13.97
CA PHE A 38 -12.71 -25.60 15.27
C PHE A 38 -13.98 -24.78 15.40
N ARG A 39 -14.55 -24.73 16.61
CA ARG A 39 -15.52 -23.72 17.00
C ARG A 39 -14.77 -22.61 17.72
N VAL A 40 -14.83 -21.40 17.18
CA VAL A 40 -14.14 -20.22 17.72
C VAL A 40 -15.19 -19.23 18.20
N ASN A 41 -15.14 -18.88 19.49
CA ASN A 41 -16.00 -17.83 20.06
C ASN A 41 -15.15 -16.70 20.60
N THR A 42 -15.69 -15.49 20.54
CA THR A 42 -15.06 -14.27 21.05
C THR A 42 -15.99 -13.55 22.01
N THR A 43 -15.45 -12.89 23.04
CA THR A 43 -16.22 -12.15 24.04
C THR A 43 -16.36 -10.65 23.74
N SER A 44 -15.49 -10.10 22.89
CA SER A 44 -15.49 -8.66 22.57
C SER A 44 -16.70 -8.23 21.72
N ALA A 45 -17.04 -6.94 21.80
CA ALA A 45 -17.98 -6.31 20.89
C ALA A 45 -17.53 -6.50 19.45
N ARG A 46 -18.45 -6.91 18.57
CA ARG A 46 -18.18 -7.24 17.16
C ARG A 46 -18.69 -6.21 16.16
N GLY A 47 -19.42 -5.19 16.63
CA GLY A 47 -20.21 -4.32 15.74
C GLY A 47 -21.30 -5.08 15.00
N SER A 48 -22.02 -4.37 14.14
CA SER A 48 -22.92 -4.93 13.12
C SER A 48 -22.67 -4.24 11.78
N ALA A 49 -23.34 -4.69 10.71
CA ALA A 49 -23.22 -4.03 9.41
C ALA A 49 -23.73 -2.58 9.44
N GLU A 50 -24.71 -2.28 10.29
CA GLU A 50 -25.33 -0.96 10.46
C GLU A 50 -24.61 -0.10 11.50
N SER A 51 -23.84 -0.73 12.40
CA SER A 51 -23.06 -0.06 13.45
C SER A 51 -21.72 -0.78 13.63
N PRO A 52 -20.81 -0.66 12.64
CA PRO A 52 -19.48 -1.26 12.73
C PRO A 52 -18.68 -0.63 13.88
N ILE A 53 -17.65 -1.34 14.32
CA ILE A 53 -16.62 -0.82 15.22
C ILE A 53 -15.82 0.22 14.42
N PRO A 54 -15.54 1.42 14.97
CA PRO A 54 -14.65 2.37 14.32
C PRO A 54 -13.30 1.73 13.97
N PHE A 55 -12.70 2.15 12.85
CA PHE A 55 -11.39 1.65 12.45
C PHE A 55 -10.39 1.86 13.59
N PRO A 56 -9.72 0.79 14.08
CA PRO A 56 -8.93 0.88 15.30
C PRO A 56 -7.59 1.57 15.06
N GLU A 57 -7.36 2.70 15.72
CA GLU A 57 -6.05 3.37 15.74
C GLU A 57 -5.04 2.67 16.67
N SER A 58 -5.53 1.89 17.62
CA SER A 58 -4.72 1.04 18.50
C SER A 58 -5.21 -0.41 18.43
N PRO A 59 -4.35 -1.41 18.72
CA PRO A 59 -4.74 -2.81 18.64
C PRO A 59 -5.97 -3.13 19.50
N LEU A 60 -6.99 -3.73 18.90
CA LEU A 60 -8.25 -4.06 19.55
C LEU A 60 -8.11 -5.34 20.40
N PRO A 61 -8.24 -5.28 21.73
CA PRO A 61 -8.13 -6.46 22.57
C PRO A 61 -9.34 -7.39 22.40
N ILE A 62 -9.08 -8.69 22.30
CA ILE A 62 -10.11 -9.73 22.28
C ILE A 62 -9.70 -10.95 23.12
N ASP A 63 -10.69 -11.64 23.67
CA ASP A 63 -10.51 -13.00 24.16
C ASP A 63 -11.13 -14.00 23.18
N VAL A 64 -10.41 -15.08 22.93
CA VAL A 64 -10.86 -16.19 22.09
C VAL A 64 -10.97 -17.46 22.92
N THR A 65 -12.03 -18.23 22.65
CA THR A 65 -12.18 -19.61 23.14
C THR A 65 -12.30 -20.54 21.94
N ILE A 66 -11.59 -21.65 21.99
CA ILE A 66 -11.41 -22.57 20.88
C ILE A 66 -11.82 -23.96 21.35
N VAL A 67 -12.69 -24.61 20.58
CA VAL A 67 -13.12 -25.99 20.82
C VAL A 67 -12.88 -26.83 19.57
N ALA A 68 -12.10 -27.91 19.69
CA ALA A 68 -11.87 -28.89 18.64
C ALA A 68 -13.18 -29.65 18.34
N ILE A 69 -13.59 -29.70 17.07
CA ILE A 69 -14.82 -30.34 16.61
C ILE A 69 -14.48 -31.50 15.68
N SER A 70 -15.04 -32.67 15.99
CA SER A 70 -14.83 -33.87 15.17
C SER A 70 -15.68 -33.87 13.90
N ASN A 71 -15.38 -34.78 12.98
CA ASN A 71 -16.19 -35.08 11.79
C ASN A 71 -17.64 -35.48 12.08
N LYS A 72 -18.00 -35.71 13.36
CA LYS A 72 -19.38 -35.97 13.83
C LYS A 72 -20.05 -34.73 14.45
N GLY A 73 -19.40 -33.57 14.41
CA GLY A 73 -19.93 -32.31 14.96
C GLY A 73 -19.87 -32.21 16.50
N ARG A 74 -19.17 -33.12 17.17
CA ARG A 74 -19.04 -33.17 18.63
C ARG A 74 -17.70 -32.58 19.07
N LYS A 75 -17.60 -32.14 20.33
CA LYS A 75 -16.31 -31.79 20.93
C LYS A 75 -15.37 -33.00 20.87
N MET A 76 -14.15 -32.80 20.38
CA MET A 76 -13.11 -33.82 20.31
C MET A 76 -12.18 -33.71 21.51
N SER A 77 -12.57 -34.31 22.64
CA SER A 77 -11.79 -34.25 23.89
C SER A 77 -10.44 -34.96 23.83
N GLU A 78 -10.18 -35.75 22.78
CA GLU A 78 -8.89 -36.44 22.58
C GLU A 78 -7.84 -35.55 21.90
N PHE A 79 -8.26 -34.43 21.29
CA PHE A 79 -7.33 -33.52 20.64
C PHE A 79 -6.49 -32.77 21.68
N ASN A 80 -5.17 -32.92 21.59
CA ASN A 80 -4.21 -32.16 22.37
C ASN A 80 -3.12 -31.67 21.40
N GLY A 81 -2.92 -30.36 21.31
CA GLY A 81 -2.02 -29.77 20.33
C GLY A 81 -2.07 -28.26 20.34
N GLU A 82 -1.20 -27.61 19.56
CA GLU A 82 -1.22 -26.16 19.39
C GLU A 82 -1.88 -25.77 18.08
N VAL A 83 -2.73 -24.76 18.12
CA VAL A 83 -3.33 -24.18 16.92
C VAL A 83 -2.84 -22.76 16.69
N ALA A 84 -2.71 -22.39 15.42
CA ALA A 84 -2.35 -21.03 15.03
C ALA A 84 -3.61 -20.16 14.95
N VAL A 85 -3.57 -18.96 15.54
CA VAL A 85 -4.65 -17.97 15.46
C VAL A 85 -4.21 -16.83 14.55
N PHE A 86 -5.10 -16.41 13.65
CA PHE A 86 -4.88 -15.30 12.73
C PHE A 86 -6.18 -14.53 12.48
N ALA A 87 -6.08 -13.32 11.92
CA ALA A 87 -7.24 -12.53 11.52
C ALA A 87 -7.22 -12.28 10.01
N THR A 88 -8.40 -12.11 9.40
CA THR A 88 -8.51 -11.72 8.00
C THR A 88 -9.76 -10.85 7.74
N PRO A 89 -9.61 -9.69 7.08
CA PRO A 89 -8.35 -8.97 6.87
C PRO A 89 -7.74 -8.53 8.22
N GLY A 90 -6.44 -8.20 8.21
CA GLY A 90 -5.70 -7.74 9.39
C GLY A 90 -4.82 -8.81 10.02
N ARG A 91 -4.49 -8.64 11.30
CA ARG A 91 -3.54 -9.50 12.03
C ARG A 91 -4.05 -9.77 13.45
N ALA A 92 -3.81 -10.98 13.94
CA ALA A 92 -3.95 -11.33 15.34
C ALA A 92 -2.55 -11.54 15.93
N HIS A 93 -2.24 -10.87 17.03
CA HIS A 93 -0.95 -10.98 17.72
C HIS A 93 -1.15 -10.91 19.23
N ASP A 94 -0.16 -11.33 20.00
CA ASP A 94 -0.09 -11.05 21.45
C ASP A 94 0.98 -9.97 21.70
N ASP A 95 1.32 -9.71 22.97
CA ASP A 95 2.34 -8.72 23.34
C ASP A 95 3.76 -9.10 22.87
N ARG A 96 3.98 -10.34 22.44
CA ARG A 96 5.32 -10.92 22.21
C ARG A 96 5.53 -11.40 20.78
N PHE A 97 4.49 -11.85 20.08
CA PHE A 97 4.58 -12.57 18.83
C PHE A 97 3.51 -12.16 17.82
N ALA A 98 3.95 -11.97 16.57
CA ALA A 98 3.08 -11.71 15.43
C ALA A 98 2.22 -12.91 14.99
N LEU A 99 2.53 -14.12 15.48
CA LEU A 99 1.74 -15.33 15.26
C LEU A 99 1.40 -15.96 16.61
N VAL A 100 0.12 -15.91 16.99
CA VAL A 100 -0.35 -16.48 18.26
C VAL A 100 -0.57 -17.98 18.09
N ARG A 101 -0.02 -18.76 19.03
CA ARG A 101 -0.29 -20.20 19.16
C ARG A 101 -1.04 -20.44 20.46
N VAL A 102 -2.13 -21.21 20.38
CA VAL A 102 -2.96 -21.54 21.54
C VAL A 102 -2.90 -23.05 21.78
N PRO A 103 -2.40 -23.49 22.96
CA PRO A 103 -2.46 -24.90 23.31
C PRO A 103 -3.91 -25.30 23.61
N LEU A 104 -4.34 -26.40 23.02
CA LEU A 104 -5.60 -27.07 23.28
C LEU A 104 -5.32 -28.29 24.16
N VAL A 105 -5.99 -28.36 25.31
CA VAL A 105 -5.98 -29.50 26.23
C VAL A 105 -7.38 -30.07 26.29
N ALA A 106 -7.50 -31.37 26.06
CA ALA A 106 -8.80 -32.04 25.94
C ALA A 106 -9.76 -31.33 24.96
N GLY A 107 -9.21 -30.90 23.82
CA GLY A 107 -9.92 -30.21 22.75
C GLY A 107 -10.34 -28.78 23.06
N GLU A 108 -9.85 -28.15 24.14
CA GLU A 108 -10.23 -26.79 24.55
C GLU A 108 -9.03 -25.91 24.90
N GLY A 109 -9.17 -24.61 24.62
CA GLY A 109 -8.11 -23.63 24.83
C GLY A 109 -8.65 -22.22 24.72
N SER A 110 -7.96 -21.27 25.33
CA SER A 110 -8.33 -19.86 25.33
C SER A 110 -7.10 -18.97 25.31
N ALA A 111 -7.22 -17.78 24.73
CA ALA A 111 -6.17 -16.78 24.74
C ALA A 111 -6.76 -15.37 24.69
N SER A 112 -6.04 -14.42 25.31
CA SER A 112 -6.24 -13.00 25.10
C SER A 112 -5.24 -12.53 24.05
N LEU A 113 -5.71 -11.79 23.05
CA LEU A 113 -4.91 -11.34 21.92
C LEU A 113 -5.39 -9.97 21.43
N PHE A 114 -4.63 -9.38 20.53
CA PHE A 114 -4.93 -8.09 19.92
C PHE A 114 -5.15 -8.25 18.42
N LEU A 115 -6.14 -7.53 17.91
CA LEU A 115 -6.39 -7.38 16.49
C LEU A 115 -5.83 -6.04 16.02
N SER A 116 -4.96 -6.07 15.01
CA SER A 116 -4.44 -4.85 14.37
C SER A 116 -4.70 -4.89 12.88
N LYS A 117 -4.81 -3.69 12.28
CA LYS A 117 -5.02 -3.52 10.83
C LYS A 117 -6.28 -4.23 10.32
N VAL A 118 -7.30 -4.36 11.17
CA VAL A 118 -8.58 -4.98 10.84
C VAL A 118 -9.55 -3.93 10.30
N TYR A 119 -10.37 -4.30 9.31
CA TYR A 119 -11.35 -3.44 8.65
C TYR A 119 -12.39 -4.29 7.93
N GLY A 120 -13.55 -3.71 7.64
CA GLY A 120 -14.63 -4.38 6.95
C GLY A 120 -15.15 -5.61 7.69
N LYS A 121 -15.41 -6.69 6.95
CA LYS A 121 -15.81 -7.98 7.54
C LYS A 121 -14.56 -8.76 7.97
N THR A 122 -14.26 -8.73 9.25
CA THR A 122 -13.11 -9.41 9.83
C THR A 122 -13.51 -10.69 10.53
N TYR A 123 -12.67 -11.72 10.41
CA TYR A 123 -12.81 -13.00 11.08
C TYR A 123 -11.53 -13.31 11.85
N VAL A 124 -11.68 -13.93 13.02
CA VAL A 124 -10.57 -14.53 13.76
C VAL A 124 -10.62 -16.03 13.51
N CYS A 125 -9.63 -16.53 12.80
CA CYS A 125 -9.55 -17.91 12.37
C CYS A 125 -8.46 -18.66 13.13
N VAL A 126 -8.69 -19.96 13.26
CA VAL A 126 -7.82 -20.91 13.91
C VAL A 126 -7.53 -22.03 12.93
N GLU A 127 -6.26 -22.40 12.82
CA GLU A 127 -5.78 -23.46 11.93
C GLU A 127 -4.87 -24.42 12.68
N ASP A 128 -5.14 -25.72 12.52
CA ASP A 128 -4.23 -26.78 12.94
C ASP A 128 -3.10 -26.95 11.92
N ARG A 129 -2.12 -26.06 12.01
CA ARG A 129 -0.86 -26.14 11.26
C ARG A 129 0.29 -26.41 12.21
N TYR A 130 0.50 -27.68 12.52
CA TYR A 130 1.69 -28.13 13.21
C TYR A 130 2.91 -28.09 12.26
N ARG A 131 4.13 -27.98 12.79
CA ARG A 131 5.34 -28.17 11.97
C ARG A 131 5.62 -29.67 11.85
N GLY A 132 4.79 -30.41 11.13
CA GLY A 132 4.97 -31.83 10.93
C GLY A 132 3.86 -32.53 10.12
N PRO A 133 4.06 -33.81 9.76
CA PRO A 133 3.12 -34.61 8.97
C PRO A 133 1.78 -34.87 9.67
N GLU A 134 1.67 -34.51 10.95
CA GLU A 134 0.49 -34.71 11.79
C GLU A 134 -0.52 -33.55 11.69
N SER A 135 -0.23 -32.50 10.92
CA SER A 135 -1.15 -31.37 10.74
C SER A 135 -2.41 -31.81 10.01
N THR A 136 -3.57 -31.53 10.62
CA THR A 136 -4.84 -31.82 9.96
C THR A 136 -5.28 -30.71 9.01
N TYR A 137 -4.72 -29.50 9.16
CA TYR A 137 -5.18 -28.28 8.49
C TYR A 137 -6.68 -28.00 8.72
N ALA A 138 -7.24 -28.55 9.79
CA ALA A 138 -8.59 -28.22 10.20
C ALA A 138 -8.65 -26.72 10.52
N VAL A 139 -9.73 -26.08 10.10
CA VAL A 139 -9.94 -24.64 10.28
C VAL A 139 -11.26 -24.36 10.98
N GLY A 140 -11.31 -23.23 11.67
CA GLY A 140 -12.53 -22.68 12.22
C GLY A 140 -12.38 -21.18 12.41
N CYS A 141 -13.45 -20.42 12.18
CA CYS A 141 -13.41 -18.97 12.33
C CYS A 141 -14.50 -18.51 13.29
N SER A 142 -14.24 -17.37 13.94
CA SER A 142 -15.22 -16.66 14.75
C SER A 142 -16.38 -16.20 13.88
N PRO A 143 -17.51 -15.82 14.50
CA PRO A 143 -18.46 -14.93 13.84
C PRO A 143 -17.79 -13.61 13.42
N THR A 144 -18.40 -12.93 12.46
CA THR A 144 -17.88 -11.70 11.85
C THR A 144 -17.77 -10.55 12.86
N PHE A 145 -16.64 -9.88 12.83
CA PHE A 145 -16.46 -8.52 13.31
C PHE A 145 -16.74 -7.57 12.14
N TYR A 146 -17.59 -6.58 12.37
CA TYR A 146 -17.83 -5.49 11.45
C TYR A 146 -17.02 -4.32 11.95
N VAL A 147 -15.99 -3.97 11.19
CA VAL A 147 -15.10 -2.85 11.45
C VAL A 147 -15.24 -1.86 10.30
N ASP A 148 -15.18 -0.57 10.58
CA ASP A 148 -15.22 0.46 9.55
C ASP A 148 -14.07 0.28 8.56
N MET A 149 -14.32 0.71 7.32
CA MET A 149 -13.27 0.82 6.33
C MET A 149 -12.35 2.01 6.66
N PRO A 150 -11.03 1.91 6.40
CA PRO A 150 -10.12 3.00 6.69
C PRO A 150 -10.41 4.23 5.82
N ALA A 151 -10.22 5.42 6.38
CA ALA A 151 -10.04 6.65 5.60
C ALA A 151 -8.61 6.74 5.03
N ILE A 152 -8.36 7.67 4.10
CA ILE A 152 -7.00 7.89 3.55
C ILE A 152 -6.00 8.18 4.68
N ALA A 153 -6.35 9.08 5.60
CA ALA A 153 -5.49 9.44 6.73
C ALA A 153 -5.09 8.23 7.59
N GLN A 154 -5.98 7.25 7.77
CA GLN A 154 -5.68 6.05 8.57
C GLN A 154 -4.82 5.04 7.81
N MET A 155 -4.86 5.07 6.48
CA MET A 155 -3.95 4.31 5.63
C MET A 155 -2.56 4.94 5.56
N GLN A 156 -2.48 6.27 5.54
CA GLN A 156 -1.22 7.01 5.37
C GLN A 156 -0.47 7.24 6.68
N ARG A 157 -1.17 7.54 7.79
CA ARG A 157 -0.54 7.96 9.05
C ARG A 157 0.41 6.88 9.57
N THR A 158 1.68 7.27 9.69
CA THR A 158 2.77 6.38 10.09
C THR A 158 3.77 7.12 10.98
N GLU A 159 4.55 6.35 11.73
CA GLU A 159 5.76 6.83 12.42
C GLU A 159 7.04 6.47 11.63
N ASP A 160 6.88 5.73 10.54
CA ASP A 160 7.93 5.26 9.63
C ASP A 160 7.65 5.77 8.22
N VAL A 161 8.45 6.73 7.74
CA VAL A 161 8.32 7.37 6.41
C VAL A 161 8.54 6.42 5.24
N THR A 162 8.90 5.16 5.50
CA THR A 162 9.17 4.18 4.46
C THR A 162 8.01 3.21 4.25
N THR A 163 7.00 3.24 5.11
CA THR A 163 5.88 2.29 5.01
C THR A 163 4.57 2.79 5.61
N SER A 164 3.50 2.55 4.87
CA SER A 164 2.14 2.63 5.34
C SER A 164 1.83 1.52 6.36
N PRO A 165 1.04 1.80 7.42
CA PRO A 165 0.50 0.77 8.31
C PRO A 165 -0.31 -0.30 7.57
N LEU A 166 -0.86 -0.03 6.39
CA LEU A 166 -1.67 -0.99 5.66
C LEU A 166 -0.96 -1.62 4.46
N THR A 167 0.35 -1.42 4.30
CA THR A 167 1.15 -2.04 3.22
C THR A 167 0.84 -3.54 3.03
N GLY A 168 0.54 -3.93 1.79
CA GLY A 168 0.16 -5.28 1.38
C GLY A 168 -1.32 -5.64 1.60
N SER A 169 -2.12 -4.73 2.16
CA SER A 169 -3.55 -4.94 2.40
C SER A 169 -4.37 -4.56 1.17
N PHE A 170 -5.43 -5.31 0.89
CA PHE A 170 -6.43 -4.96 -0.12
C PHE A 170 -7.60 -4.22 0.55
N ILE A 171 -7.66 -2.91 0.39
CA ILE A 171 -8.60 -2.03 1.09
C ILE A 171 -9.60 -1.42 0.12
N GLU A 172 -10.74 -1.00 0.66
CA GLU A 172 -11.66 -0.11 -0.03
C GLU A 172 -11.87 1.14 0.84
N ILE A 173 -11.73 2.31 0.25
CA ILE A 173 -11.96 3.61 0.87
C ILE A 173 -13.31 4.10 0.38
N ARG A 174 -14.27 4.27 1.31
CA ARG A 174 -15.61 4.84 1.05
C ARG A 174 -15.96 6.04 1.93
N LYS A 175 -15.05 6.37 2.85
CA LYS A 175 -15.23 7.42 3.86
C LYS A 175 -14.51 8.69 3.40
N GLY A 176 -15.05 9.84 3.78
CA GLY A 176 -14.52 11.14 3.43
C GLY A 176 -15.18 11.75 2.20
N ASP A 177 -14.80 13.00 1.92
CA ASP A 177 -15.20 13.72 0.71
C ASP A 177 -14.01 13.80 -0.24
N LEU A 178 -13.89 12.79 -1.10
CA LEU A 178 -12.70 12.57 -1.93
C LEU A 178 -12.77 13.40 -3.22
N ILE A 179 -11.78 14.29 -3.41
CA ILE A 179 -11.63 15.10 -4.63
C ILE A 179 -10.36 14.73 -5.38
N VAL A 180 -10.48 14.63 -6.70
CA VAL A 180 -9.33 14.43 -7.59
C VAL A 180 -8.55 15.72 -7.69
N THR A 181 -7.28 15.70 -7.28
CA THR A 181 -6.44 16.89 -7.24
C THR A 181 -5.45 16.97 -8.39
N GLY A 182 -5.21 15.88 -9.12
CA GLY A 182 -4.29 15.83 -10.26
C GLY A 182 -4.48 14.53 -11.05
N VAL A 183 -4.29 14.58 -12.37
CA VAL A 183 -4.42 13.42 -13.27
C VAL A 183 -3.21 13.36 -14.18
N PHE A 184 -2.58 12.20 -14.22
CA PHE A 184 -1.31 11.96 -14.92
C PHE A 184 -1.39 10.71 -15.79
N ALA A 185 -0.35 10.44 -16.58
CA ALA A 185 -0.36 9.36 -17.57
C ALA A 185 -0.54 7.96 -16.94
N GLU A 186 -0.11 7.80 -15.70
CA GLU A 186 -0.07 6.51 -15.00
C GLU A 186 -1.10 6.37 -13.86
N GLY A 187 -1.82 7.44 -13.53
CA GLY A 187 -2.68 7.47 -12.35
C GLY A 187 -3.26 8.85 -12.05
N PHE A 188 -3.79 8.99 -10.84
CA PHE A 188 -4.35 10.25 -10.35
C PHE A 188 -4.13 10.42 -8.85
N PHE A 189 -4.16 11.67 -8.42
CA PHE A 189 -4.14 12.04 -7.01
C PHE A 189 -5.55 12.33 -6.52
N VAL A 190 -5.83 11.91 -5.30
CA VAL A 190 -7.06 12.20 -4.59
C VAL A 190 -6.72 12.74 -3.20
N GLN A 191 -7.53 13.68 -2.71
CA GLN A 191 -7.42 14.20 -1.36
C GLN A 191 -8.78 14.12 -0.67
N ASP A 192 -8.80 13.67 0.58
CA ASP A 192 -9.98 13.69 1.44
C ASP A 192 -10.13 15.08 2.09
N LEU A 193 -11.22 15.78 1.78
CA LEU A 193 -11.50 17.10 2.34
C LEU A 193 -12.00 17.06 3.80
N GLU A 194 -12.43 15.90 4.27
CA GLU A 194 -12.84 15.69 5.67
C GLU A 194 -11.68 15.17 6.53
N ALA A 195 -10.48 15.03 5.97
CA ALA A 195 -9.30 14.62 6.73
C ALA A 195 -8.91 15.72 7.75
N GLU A 196 -8.96 15.35 9.02
CA GLU A 196 -8.61 16.24 10.12
C GLU A 196 -7.11 16.60 10.10
N PRO A 197 -6.73 17.86 10.36
CA PRO A 197 -5.33 18.25 10.53
C PRO A 197 -4.62 17.43 11.62
N ASP A 198 -3.37 17.04 11.36
CA ASP A 198 -2.53 16.44 12.38
C ASP A 198 -2.11 17.53 13.39
N PRO A 199 -2.33 17.36 14.71
CA PRO A 199 -1.98 18.38 15.70
C PRO A 199 -0.46 18.61 15.83
N MET A 200 0.36 17.69 15.32
CA MET A 200 1.82 17.72 15.44
C MET A 200 2.52 18.00 14.10
N ARG A 201 1.79 18.05 12.98
CA ARG A 201 2.37 18.10 11.62
C ARG A 201 1.56 19.02 10.70
N PRO A 202 2.15 19.54 9.61
CA PRO A 202 1.44 20.46 8.73
C PRO A 202 0.33 19.82 7.88
N GLY A 203 0.42 18.52 7.61
CA GLY A 203 -0.52 17.80 6.76
C GLY A 203 -1.71 17.17 7.49
N THR A 204 -2.65 16.66 6.70
CA THR A 204 -3.83 15.93 7.19
C THR A 204 -3.69 14.42 7.01
N TRP A 205 -2.62 13.95 6.36
CA TRP A 205 -2.50 12.57 5.85
C TRP A 205 -3.59 12.19 4.84
N GLY A 206 -4.37 13.16 4.34
CA GLY A 206 -5.55 12.92 3.50
C GLY A 206 -5.26 12.75 2.01
N GLY A 207 -4.00 12.83 1.59
CA GLY A 207 -3.58 12.66 0.20
C GLY A 207 -3.30 11.20 -0.18
N LEU A 208 -3.66 10.80 -1.40
CA LEU A 208 -3.35 9.48 -1.93
C LEU A 208 -3.10 9.51 -3.44
N PHE A 209 -2.05 8.83 -3.86
CA PHE A 209 -1.84 8.50 -5.26
C PHE A 209 -2.45 7.14 -5.62
N VAL A 210 -3.22 7.11 -6.71
CA VAL A 210 -3.88 5.92 -7.24
C VAL A 210 -3.25 5.57 -8.58
N TYR A 211 -2.49 4.48 -8.61
CA TYR A 211 -1.71 4.05 -9.77
C TYR A 211 -2.51 3.05 -10.64
N SER A 212 -2.92 3.47 -11.84
CA SER A 212 -3.79 2.71 -12.75
C SER A 212 -3.09 2.11 -13.97
N PHE A 213 -1.75 2.12 -14.04
CA PHE A 213 -0.92 1.66 -15.17
C PHE A 213 -1.21 2.35 -16.52
N SER A 214 -2.17 3.27 -16.55
CA SER A 214 -2.73 3.90 -17.73
C SER A 214 -3.47 5.16 -17.30
N PHE A 215 -3.71 6.04 -18.28
CA PHE A 215 -4.43 7.28 -18.04
C PHE A 215 -5.85 6.96 -17.53
N PRO A 216 -6.31 7.56 -16.41
CA PRO A 216 -7.60 7.24 -15.81
C PRO A 216 -8.74 7.92 -16.60
N ASP A 217 -9.15 7.29 -17.69
CA ASP A 217 -10.20 7.78 -18.60
C ASP A 217 -11.49 8.16 -17.85
N GLY A 218 -12.05 9.31 -18.23
CA GLY A 218 -13.30 9.81 -17.64
C GLY A 218 -13.16 10.46 -16.26
N LEU A 219 -11.92 10.63 -15.78
CA LEU A 219 -11.58 11.37 -14.57
C LEU A 219 -10.87 12.69 -14.93
N SER A 220 -11.00 13.70 -14.10
CA SER A 220 -10.28 14.97 -14.21
C SER A 220 -10.16 15.64 -12.85
N MET A 221 -9.24 16.59 -12.73
CA MET A 221 -9.14 17.44 -11.56
C MET A 221 -10.49 18.09 -11.21
N GLY A 222 -10.83 18.10 -9.92
CA GLY A 222 -12.10 18.60 -9.39
C GLY A 222 -13.27 17.59 -9.44
N ASP A 223 -13.09 16.41 -10.02
CA ASP A 223 -14.08 15.32 -9.90
C ASP A 223 -14.12 14.75 -8.48
N ARG A 224 -15.29 14.25 -8.08
CA ARG A 224 -15.48 13.55 -6.81
C ARG A 224 -15.47 12.03 -7.01
N VAL A 225 -14.94 11.31 -6.03
CA VAL A 225 -14.88 9.84 -6.04
C VAL A 225 -15.58 9.31 -4.78
N SER A 226 -16.54 8.40 -4.94
CA SER A 226 -17.28 7.84 -3.80
C SER A 226 -16.66 6.56 -3.24
N SER A 227 -15.86 5.87 -4.05
CA SER A 227 -15.10 4.72 -3.58
C SER A 227 -13.82 4.51 -4.39
N ILE A 228 -12.78 4.05 -3.71
CA ILE A 228 -11.51 3.61 -4.32
C ILE A 228 -11.15 2.29 -3.65
N ILE A 229 -10.86 1.26 -4.44
CA ILE A 229 -10.45 -0.05 -3.96
C ILE A 229 -9.13 -0.45 -4.61
N GLY A 230 -8.23 -1.07 -3.88
CA GLY A 230 -6.94 -1.51 -4.41
C GLY A 230 -6.04 -2.11 -3.33
N THR A 231 -4.85 -2.51 -3.73
CA THR A 231 -3.81 -2.97 -2.79
C THR A 231 -2.92 -1.80 -2.39
N VAL A 232 -2.73 -1.60 -1.09
CA VAL A 232 -1.76 -0.63 -0.57
C VAL A 232 -0.35 -1.15 -0.83
N GLN A 233 0.47 -0.35 -1.51
CA GLN A 233 1.85 -0.67 -1.83
C GLN A 233 2.76 0.53 -1.64
N GLU A 234 3.93 0.27 -1.07
CA GLU A 234 5.07 1.16 -1.15
C GLU A 234 5.78 0.97 -2.48
N PHE A 235 5.85 2.02 -3.29
CA PHE A 235 6.60 1.99 -4.54
C PHE A 235 7.52 3.18 -4.63
N THR A 236 8.83 2.92 -4.70
CA THR A 236 9.86 3.96 -4.73
C THR A 236 9.76 4.99 -3.60
N GLY A 237 9.16 4.62 -2.46
CA GLY A 237 8.96 5.52 -1.32
C GLY A 237 7.60 6.21 -1.24
N THR A 238 6.76 6.12 -2.28
CA THR A 238 5.38 6.63 -2.23
C THR A 238 4.44 5.53 -1.75
N THR A 239 3.58 5.85 -0.78
CA THR A 239 2.40 5.05 -0.46
C THR A 239 1.35 5.27 -1.55
N GLN A 240 0.98 4.20 -2.25
CA GLN A 240 0.00 4.26 -3.33
C GLN A 240 -0.97 3.07 -3.32
N LEU A 241 -2.11 3.22 -4.01
CA LEU A 241 -2.97 2.10 -4.35
C LEU A 241 -2.63 1.56 -5.74
N VAL A 242 -2.43 0.24 -5.84
CA VAL A 242 -2.21 -0.48 -7.10
C VAL A 242 -3.35 -1.46 -7.40
N PHE A 243 -3.47 -1.83 -8.68
CA PHE A 243 -4.63 -2.53 -9.24
C PHE A 243 -5.97 -1.90 -8.83
N PRO A 244 -6.12 -0.57 -9.02
CA PRO A 244 -7.24 0.13 -8.45
C PRO A 244 -8.52 -0.07 -9.28
N SER A 245 -9.65 0.06 -8.60
CA SER A 245 -10.94 0.38 -9.19
C SER A 245 -11.55 1.54 -8.42
N TRP A 246 -12.29 2.41 -9.09
CA TRP A 246 -12.90 3.58 -8.44
C TRP A 246 -14.29 3.85 -8.98
N THR A 247 -15.10 4.54 -8.18
CA THR A 247 -16.44 5.01 -8.57
C THR A 247 -16.46 6.52 -8.57
N ARG A 248 -16.50 7.13 -9.76
CA ARG A 248 -16.69 8.57 -9.90
C ARG A 248 -18.13 8.96 -9.56
N VAL A 249 -18.29 10.06 -8.83
CA VAL A 249 -19.60 10.69 -8.63
C VAL A 249 -19.95 11.49 -9.87
N MET A 250 -21.09 11.19 -10.49
CA MET A 250 -21.56 11.86 -11.70
C MET A 250 -22.19 13.22 -11.38
N ALA A 251 -21.36 14.15 -10.90
CA ALA A 251 -21.71 15.53 -10.61
C ALA A 251 -20.80 16.49 -11.41
N PRO A 252 -21.16 17.79 -11.54
CA PRO A 252 -20.23 18.78 -12.08
C PRO A 252 -18.92 18.81 -11.30
N LYS A 253 -17.81 19.05 -12.01
CA LYS A 253 -16.49 19.29 -11.41
C LYS A 253 -16.55 20.54 -10.53
N ARG A 254 -15.87 20.51 -9.39
CA ARG A 254 -15.81 21.63 -8.44
C ARG A 254 -14.36 22.00 -8.20
N LEU A 255 -13.77 22.78 -9.11
CA LEU A 255 -12.37 23.23 -9.00
C LEU A 255 -12.19 24.17 -7.82
N GLU A 256 -13.23 24.91 -7.45
CA GLU A 256 -13.30 25.77 -6.27
C GLU A 256 -13.20 25.01 -4.94
N ASP A 257 -13.44 23.69 -4.95
CA ASP A 257 -13.31 22.83 -3.77
C ASP A 257 -11.91 22.23 -3.62
N LEU A 258 -11.01 22.46 -4.60
CA LEU A 258 -9.65 21.97 -4.47
C LEU A 258 -9.02 22.54 -3.19
N PRO A 259 -8.31 21.71 -2.41
CA PRO A 259 -7.69 22.16 -1.18
C PRO A 259 -6.66 23.26 -1.49
N ALA A 260 -6.59 24.27 -0.62
CA ALA A 260 -5.55 25.27 -0.71
C ALA A 260 -4.17 24.59 -0.56
N PRO A 261 -3.18 24.93 -1.38
CA PRO A 261 -1.86 24.33 -1.30
C PRO A 261 -1.19 24.66 0.04
N VAL A 262 -0.60 23.64 0.67
CA VAL A 262 0.28 23.85 1.84
C VAL A 262 1.66 24.29 1.35
N GLU A 263 2.19 25.37 1.92
CA GLU A 263 3.51 25.89 1.55
C GLU A 263 4.62 25.02 2.13
N ILE A 264 5.54 24.58 1.27
CA ILE A 264 6.77 23.89 1.67
C ILE A 264 7.85 24.94 1.88
N THR A 265 8.26 25.13 3.14
CA THR A 265 9.31 26.06 3.54
C THR A 265 10.62 25.33 3.87
N SER A 266 11.71 26.09 4.03
CA SER A 266 13.00 25.56 4.46
C SER A 266 12.96 24.93 5.85
N GLU A 267 12.15 25.48 6.77
CA GLU A 267 11.94 24.90 8.10
C GLU A 267 11.30 23.52 8.00
N LEU A 268 10.28 23.38 7.14
CA LEU A 268 9.61 22.10 6.90
C LEU A 268 10.58 21.06 6.33
N CYS A 269 11.43 21.47 5.39
CA CYS A 269 12.47 20.62 4.82
C CYS A 269 13.49 20.14 5.86
N ALA A 270 13.69 20.88 6.95
CA ALA A 270 14.71 20.65 7.98
C ALA A 270 14.18 20.03 9.29
N ALA A 271 12.87 19.82 9.42
CA ALA A 271 12.20 19.50 10.69
C ALA A 271 12.77 18.29 11.45
N THR A 272 13.30 17.28 10.75
CA THR A 272 13.89 16.07 11.34
C THR A 272 15.42 16.01 11.27
N GLY A 273 16.04 17.15 10.96
CA GLY A 273 17.47 17.26 10.72
C GLY A 273 17.75 17.35 9.23
N MET A 274 18.53 18.37 8.83
CA MET A 274 19.18 18.33 7.53
C MET A 274 20.23 17.22 7.60
N GLY A 275 20.17 16.22 6.74
CA GLY A 275 21.25 15.22 6.67
C GLY A 275 22.61 15.86 6.40
N ASP A 276 23.69 15.07 6.39
CA ASP A 276 25.08 15.56 6.27
C ASP A 276 25.33 16.59 5.15
N ASN A 277 24.46 16.63 4.13
CA ASN A 277 24.56 17.55 2.99
C ASN A 277 23.79 18.87 3.13
N GLY A 278 22.99 19.10 4.18
CA GLY A 278 22.38 20.41 4.51
C GLY A 278 21.34 20.99 3.54
N LEU A 279 21.38 20.59 2.27
CA LEU A 279 20.82 21.32 1.13
C LEU A 279 19.73 20.54 0.40
N MET A 280 19.25 19.41 0.93
CA MET A 280 18.31 18.54 0.25
C MET A 280 17.06 18.39 1.10
N CYS A 281 15.93 18.89 0.60
CA CYS A 281 14.66 18.87 1.32
C CYS A 281 14.23 17.43 1.63
N GLY A 282 14.00 17.12 2.91
CA GLY A 282 13.52 15.81 3.37
C GLY A 282 14.44 14.64 3.02
N GLN A 283 15.76 14.84 3.04
CA GLN A 283 16.73 13.78 2.73
C GLN A 283 16.79 12.67 3.79
N GLN A 284 16.46 12.99 5.04
CA GLN A 284 16.25 12.04 6.14
C GLN A 284 14.77 11.80 6.36
N ASP A 285 14.42 10.96 7.34
CA ASP A 285 13.05 10.62 7.69
C ASP A 285 12.29 11.88 8.09
N ASN A 286 11.53 12.47 7.17
CA ASN A 286 10.80 13.73 7.39
C ASN A 286 9.30 13.46 7.43
N LEU A 287 8.80 13.18 8.64
CA LEU A 287 7.38 12.90 8.87
C LEU A 287 6.46 14.09 8.57
N ASP A 288 6.98 15.32 8.56
CA ASP A 288 6.17 16.49 8.25
C ASP A 288 5.88 16.57 6.74
N LEU A 289 6.88 16.30 5.90
CA LEU A 289 6.67 16.13 4.45
C LEU A 289 5.87 14.87 4.14
N GLU A 290 6.09 13.78 4.88
CA GLU A 290 5.30 12.56 4.78
C GLU A 290 3.81 12.81 5.05
N SER A 291 3.47 13.65 6.03
CA SER A 291 2.08 14.02 6.32
C SER A 291 1.38 14.77 5.16
N LEU A 292 2.18 15.31 4.22
CA LEU A 292 1.75 16.00 3.02
C LEU A 292 1.87 15.14 1.76
N GLU A 293 2.29 13.88 1.87
CA GLU A 293 2.41 13.00 0.71
C GLU A 293 1.09 12.95 -0.08
N SER A 294 1.20 13.04 -1.40
CA SER A 294 0.09 13.08 -2.37
C SER A 294 -0.86 14.28 -2.22
N SER A 295 -0.63 15.16 -1.26
CA SER A 295 -1.46 16.35 -1.03
C SER A 295 -1.06 17.50 -1.95
N VAL A 296 -1.94 18.49 -2.08
CA VAL A 296 -1.64 19.72 -2.84
C VAL A 296 -0.71 20.63 -2.02
N VAL A 297 0.42 21.00 -2.61
CA VAL A 297 1.46 21.84 -1.99
C VAL A 297 1.87 22.97 -2.92
N VAL A 298 2.61 23.94 -2.38
CA VAL A 298 3.28 25.00 -3.15
C VAL A 298 4.68 25.25 -2.61
N VAL A 299 5.63 25.45 -3.51
CA VAL A 299 6.93 26.06 -3.20
C VAL A 299 6.95 27.46 -3.79
N ARG A 300 7.26 28.46 -2.98
CA ARG A 300 7.19 29.88 -3.38
C ARG A 300 8.57 30.47 -3.61
N ARG A 301 8.64 31.35 -4.61
CA ARG A 301 9.83 32.14 -4.96
C ARG A 301 11.10 31.28 -4.98
N VAL A 302 10.98 30.07 -5.52
CA VAL A 302 12.11 29.17 -5.67
C VAL A 302 12.95 29.61 -6.85
N ARG A 303 14.27 29.51 -6.71
CA ARG A 303 15.20 29.81 -7.79
C ARG A 303 15.39 28.60 -8.68
N THR A 304 15.18 28.78 -9.98
CA THR A 304 15.47 27.78 -11.01
C THR A 304 16.99 27.63 -11.20
N PRO A 305 17.49 26.45 -11.59
CA PRO A 305 18.93 26.23 -11.77
C PRO A 305 19.50 27.12 -12.88
N THR A 306 20.79 27.44 -12.78
CA THR A 306 21.57 28.09 -13.85
C THR A 306 22.63 27.17 -14.43
N THR A 307 22.87 26.03 -13.77
CA THR A 307 23.89 25.06 -14.14
C THR A 307 23.21 23.72 -14.34
N TRP A 308 23.48 23.07 -15.46
CA TRP A 308 23.01 21.73 -15.77
C TRP A 308 24.22 20.84 -15.99
N VAL A 309 24.29 19.74 -15.26
CA VAL A 309 25.42 18.81 -15.34
C VAL A 309 24.89 17.43 -15.67
N ASP A 310 25.40 16.86 -16.76
CA ASP A 310 25.20 15.46 -17.11
C ASP A 310 26.21 14.62 -16.34
N CYS A 311 25.71 13.89 -15.33
CA CYS A 311 26.52 12.99 -14.53
C CYS A 311 26.44 11.54 -15.01
N ASP A 312 25.81 11.25 -16.14
CA ASP A 312 25.79 9.93 -16.77
C ASP A 312 26.95 9.80 -17.78
N PHE A 313 28.14 9.53 -17.25
CA PHE A 313 29.37 9.51 -18.05
C PHE A 313 29.44 8.32 -18.99
N ASN A 314 28.76 7.21 -18.68
CA ASN A 314 28.73 6.01 -19.52
C ASN A 314 27.53 5.97 -20.50
N LYS A 315 26.52 6.83 -20.32
CA LYS A 315 25.30 6.95 -21.12
C LYS A 315 24.37 5.73 -21.04
N ASP A 316 24.28 5.09 -19.88
CA ASP A 316 23.39 3.97 -19.64
C ASP A 316 22.03 4.38 -19.03
N GLY A 317 21.85 5.67 -18.72
CA GLY A 317 20.64 6.24 -18.13
C GLY A 317 20.52 6.05 -16.62
N ASP A 318 21.56 5.53 -15.95
CA ASP A 318 21.60 5.35 -14.50
C ASP A 318 22.76 6.14 -13.87
N VAL A 319 22.43 7.05 -12.95
CA VAL A 319 23.42 7.77 -12.15
C VAL A 319 23.26 7.35 -10.68
N PRO A 320 24.07 6.36 -10.23
CA PRO A 320 23.90 5.77 -8.91
C PRO A 320 24.14 6.81 -7.81
N ASN A 321 23.42 6.63 -6.70
CA ASN A 321 23.56 7.51 -5.54
C ASN A 321 24.68 7.08 -4.59
N TYR A 322 25.11 5.81 -4.65
CA TYR A 322 26.03 5.23 -3.68
C TYR A 322 26.68 3.93 -4.21
N ASP A 323 27.99 3.78 -4.01
CA ASP A 323 28.73 2.52 -4.11
C ASP A 323 29.74 2.48 -2.96
N PRO A 324 29.68 1.48 -2.05
CA PRO A 324 30.57 1.41 -0.89
C PRO A 324 32.05 1.24 -1.26
N ASN A 325 32.36 0.87 -2.51
CA ASN A 325 33.72 0.69 -2.97
C ASN A 325 34.33 1.98 -3.52
N CYS A 326 33.56 3.05 -3.69
CA CYS A 326 34.09 4.31 -4.17
C CYS A 326 34.86 5.04 -3.06
N SER A 327 36.05 5.52 -3.41
CA SER A 327 36.87 6.38 -2.57
C SER A 327 37.14 7.71 -3.28
N ASP A 328 37.55 8.72 -2.52
CA ASP A 328 37.97 10.00 -3.09
C ASP A 328 39.05 9.79 -4.17
N GLY A 329 38.82 10.34 -5.36
CA GLY A 329 39.74 10.22 -6.50
C GLY A 329 39.64 8.92 -7.30
N ASP A 330 38.67 8.04 -7.03
CA ASP A 330 38.44 6.83 -7.83
C ASP A 330 37.98 7.19 -9.26
N GLU A 331 38.76 6.75 -10.25
CA GLU A 331 38.52 7.04 -11.67
C GLU A 331 37.52 6.09 -12.35
N ARG A 332 37.05 5.03 -11.66
CA ARG A 332 35.98 4.18 -12.20
C ARG A 332 34.75 5.03 -12.52
N THR A 333 34.12 4.77 -13.66
CA THR A 333 33.00 5.57 -14.16
C THR A 333 31.93 5.77 -13.10
N VAL A 334 31.46 4.68 -12.47
CA VAL A 334 30.47 4.72 -11.38
C VAL A 334 30.83 5.70 -10.25
N CYS A 335 32.10 5.78 -9.85
CA CYS A 335 32.55 6.67 -8.77
C CYS A 335 32.61 8.12 -9.22
N ARG A 336 32.98 8.36 -10.49
CA ARG A 336 32.95 9.70 -11.08
C ARG A 336 31.52 10.23 -11.22
N GLU A 337 30.58 9.37 -11.60
CA GLU A 337 29.14 9.69 -11.72
C GLU A 337 28.55 10.04 -10.34
N ILE A 338 28.81 9.22 -9.33
CA ILE A 338 28.44 9.49 -7.93
C ILE A 338 29.03 10.83 -7.45
N ALA A 339 30.32 11.08 -7.68
CA ALA A 339 30.99 12.31 -7.26
C ALA A 339 30.43 13.55 -7.98
N CYS A 340 30.17 13.44 -9.29
CA CYS A 340 29.53 14.48 -10.09
C CYS A 340 28.15 14.84 -9.51
N LYS A 341 27.32 13.84 -9.25
CA LYS A 341 25.97 14.03 -8.70
C LYS A 341 26.02 14.59 -7.28
N ALA A 342 26.94 14.14 -6.45
CA ALA A 342 27.15 14.69 -5.11
C ALA A 342 27.53 16.17 -5.15
N MET A 343 28.46 16.58 -6.03
CA MET A 343 28.81 17.99 -6.21
C MET A 343 27.63 18.82 -6.71
N CYS A 344 26.87 18.32 -7.69
CA CYS A 344 25.66 19.02 -8.15
C CYS A 344 24.59 19.16 -7.06
N ASN A 345 24.44 18.15 -6.19
CA ASN A 345 23.53 18.22 -5.06
C ASN A 345 23.94 19.26 -4.01
N LEU A 346 25.24 19.55 -3.88
CA LEU A 346 25.77 20.57 -2.98
C LEU A 346 25.75 21.98 -3.58
N ASP A 347 25.58 22.10 -4.90
CA ASP A 347 25.46 23.39 -5.58
C ASP A 347 23.97 23.81 -5.66
N PRO A 348 23.57 24.92 -5.00
CA PRO A 348 22.19 25.42 -5.03
C PRO A 348 21.75 25.91 -6.42
N THR A 349 22.67 26.04 -7.37
CA THR A 349 22.37 26.47 -8.74
C THR A 349 22.37 25.33 -9.76
N CYS A 350 22.75 24.12 -9.34
CA CYS A 350 22.89 22.98 -10.21
C CYS A 350 21.63 22.11 -10.25
N SER A 351 21.25 21.62 -11.42
CA SER A 351 20.35 20.48 -11.58
C SER A 351 21.02 19.40 -12.42
N GLU A 352 20.76 18.14 -12.09
CA GLU A 352 21.34 17.00 -12.77
C GLU A 352 20.53 16.72 -14.05
N LEU A 353 21.22 16.68 -15.21
CA LEU A 353 20.58 16.68 -16.52
C LEU A 353 20.00 15.30 -16.87
N SER A 354 20.68 14.21 -16.56
CA SER A 354 20.22 12.86 -16.93
C SER A 354 18.91 12.50 -16.21
N GLY A 355 18.72 12.97 -14.98
CA GLY A 355 17.48 12.86 -14.22
C GLY A 355 16.32 13.64 -14.85
N TYR A 356 16.59 14.82 -15.42
CA TYR A 356 15.59 15.57 -16.17
C TYR A 356 15.25 14.88 -17.50
N GLU A 357 16.22 14.40 -18.24
CA GLU A 357 15.97 13.72 -19.52
C GLU A 357 15.17 12.42 -19.32
N THR A 358 15.57 11.61 -18.35
CA THR A 358 14.96 10.32 -18.06
C THR A 358 13.59 10.49 -17.40
N TYR A 359 13.51 11.23 -16.30
CA TYR A 359 12.34 11.28 -15.44
C TYR A 359 11.56 12.60 -15.51
N GLY A 360 12.07 13.63 -16.18
CA GLY A 360 11.46 14.97 -16.22
C GLY A 360 11.62 15.77 -14.93
N GLN A 361 12.42 15.27 -13.98
CA GLN A 361 12.62 15.86 -12.65
C GLN A 361 13.82 16.79 -12.66
N TRP A 362 13.68 17.96 -12.05
CA TRP A 362 14.78 18.92 -11.90
C TRP A 362 14.67 19.66 -10.58
N ALA A 363 15.80 20.15 -10.06
CA ALA A 363 15.87 20.75 -8.75
C ALA A 363 15.72 22.27 -8.78
N VAL A 364 14.91 22.80 -7.87
CA VAL A 364 14.80 24.23 -7.56
C VAL A 364 15.27 24.47 -6.12
N THR A 365 15.70 25.69 -5.83
CA THR A 365 16.24 26.06 -4.52
C THR A 365 15.31 27.02 -3.81
N LEU A 366 14.91 26.66 -2.59
CA LEU A 366 14.06 27.47 -1.71
C LEU A 366 14.75 28.78 -1.30
N ASP A 367 13.99 29.68 -0.65
CA ASP A 367 14.46 30.98 -0.15
C ASP A 367 15.23 31.79 -1.19
N GLU A 368 14.66 31.92 -2.39
CA GLU A 368 15.26 32.68 -3.49
C GLU A 368 16.68 32.21 -3.87
N GLY A 369 17.01 30.94 -3.63
CA GLY A 369 18.32 30.34 -3.93
C GLY A 369 19.25 30.16 -2.72
N ALA A 370 18.78 30.46 -1.50
CA ALA A 370 19.58 30.31 -0.28
C ALA A 370 19.21 29.08 0.58
N GLY A 371 18.07 28.46 0.30
CA GLY A 371 17.52 27.34 1.08
C GLY A 371 17.90 25.96 0.56
N PRO A 372 17.26 24.90 1.06
CA PRO A 372 17.41 23.57 0.53
C PRO A 372 16.77 23.43 -0.86
N LYS A 373 17.22 22.42 -1.59
CA LYS A 373 16.71 22.02 -2.89
C LYS A 373 15.52 21.10 -2.73
N ILE A 374 14.54 21.25 -3.60
CA ILE A 374 13.42 20.32 -3.79
C ILE A 374 13.26 20.03 -5.28
N ASN A 375 12.82 18.83 -5.64
CA ASN A 375 12.57 18.50 -7.03
C ASN A 375 11.20 19.02 -7.47
N VAL A 376 11.10 19.37 -8.74
CA VAL A 376 9.84 19.68 -9.41
C VAL A 376 9.74 18.86 -10.69
N LEU A 377 8.52 18.58 -11.13
CA LEU A 377 8.23 17.90 -12.39
C LEU A 377 7.16 18.71 -13.13
N THR A 378 7.56 19.30 -14.26
CA THR A 378 6.68 20.12 -15.12
C THR A 378 6.28 19.41 -16.41
N ARG A 379 7.07 18.42 -16.86
CA ARG A 379 6.92 17.77 -18.17
C ARG A 379 5.52 17.20 -18.46
N GLU A 380 4.82 16.72 -17.43
CA GLU A 380 3.50 16.10 -17.62
C GLU A 380 2.35 17.11 -17.59
N GLY A 381 2.30 18.01 -16.60
CA GLY A 381 1.20 18.98 -16.46
C GLY A 381 1.42 20.34 -17.13
N VAL A 382 2.67 20.69 -17.45
CA VAL A 382 3.07 21.97 -18.07
C VAL A 382 4.16 21.71 -19.14
N PRO A 383 3.85 20.93 -20.19
CA PRO A 383 4.85 20.51 -21.17
C PRO A 383 5.49 21.68 -21.94
N GLU A 384 4.87 22.86 -21.97
CA GLU A 384 5.41 24.06 -22.61
C GLU A 384 6.51 24.76 -21.79
N PHE A 385 6.65 24.42 -20.50
CA PHE A 385 7.72 24.96 -19.66
C PHE A 385 8.99 24.11 -19.78
N ASP A 386 9.96 24.60 -20.54
CA ASP A 386 11.29 23.99 -20.64
C ASP A 386 12.27 24.64 -19.64
N PRO A 387 12.69 23.97 -18.56
CA PRO A 387 13.65 24.51 -17.61
C PRO A 387 15.07 24.66 -18.20
N LEU A 388 15.35 24.07 -19.37
CA LEU A 388 16.63 24.25 -20.08
C LEU A 388 16.69 25.52 -20.91
N ASP A 389 15.55 26.14 -21.25
CA ASP A 389 15.53 27.42 -21.96
C ASP A 389 16.28 28.48 -21.13
N PRO A 390 17.29 29.18 -21.68
CA PRO A 390 18.00 30.25 -20.97
C PRO A 390 17.08 31.31 -20.36
N ALA A 391 15.88 31.55 -20.92
CA ALA A 391 14.90 32.48 -20.36
C ALA A 391 14.25 31.99 -19.05
N ASN A 392 14.36 30.69 -18.75
CA ASN A 392 13.79 30.04 -17.56
C ASN A 392 14.87 29.66 -16.53
N GLN A 393 16.14 30.02 -16.75
CA GLN A 393 17.25 29.72 -15.84
C GLN A 393 17.54 30.88 -14.89
N GLY A 394 17.85 30.57 -13.62
CA GLY A 394 18.14 31.55 -12.57
C GLY A 394 16.99 32.49 -12.15
N ILE A 395 15.80 32.37 -12.73
CA ILE A 395 14.61 33.16 -12.38
C ILE A 395 13.95 32.64 -11.10
N LEU A 396 13.01 33.42 -10.57
CA LEU A 396 12.16 33.02 -9.46
C LEU A 396 10.80 32.55 -9.98
N ILE A 397 10.31 31.43 -9.46
CA ILE A 397 8.99 30.88 -9.77
C ILE A 397 8.26 30.45 -8.50
N ASP A 398 6.93 30.38 -8.55
CA ASP A 398 6.14 29.54 -7.65
C ASP A 398 5.74 28.27 -8.41
N VAL A 399 5.78 27.13 -7.74
CA VAL A 399 5.30 25.85 -8.28
C VAL A 399 4.32 25.24 -7.29
N SER A 400 3.06 25.09 -7.71
CA SER A 400 2.04 24.34 -6.98
C SER A 400 1.87 22.94 -7.60
N GLY A 401 1.28 22.01 -6.87
CA GLY A 401 1.08 20.66 -7.42
C GLY A 401 0.85 19.61 -6.37
N ASN A 402 0.89 18.34 -6.77
CA ASN A 402 0.85 17.22 -5.83
C ASN A 402 2.28 16.88 -5.36
N LEU A 403 2.45 16.68 -4.06
CA LEU A 403 3.72 16.23 -3.49
C LEU A 403 3.89 14.71 -3.65
N ARG A 404 5.07 14.24 -4.05
CA ARG A 404 5.38 12.81 -4.13
C ARG A 404 6.76 12.51 -3.56
N HIS A 405 6.86 11.46 -2.75
CA HIS A 405 8.14 10.92 -2.29
C HIS A 405 8.75 9.99 -3.35
N SER A 406 10.03 10.16 -3.63
CA SER A 406 10.82 9.29 -4.50
C SER A 406 12.17 9.00 -3.84
N LEU A 407 12.30 7.82 -3.23
CA LEU A 407 13.52 7.32 -2.59
C LEU A 407 14.75 7.36 -3.52
N PRO A 408 14.67 7.06 -4.82
CA PRO A 408 15.81 7.16 -5.73
C PRO A 408 16.20 8.63 -6.05
N ALA A 409 15.24 9.55 -5.97
CA ALA A 409 15.45 10.94 -6.34
C ALA A 409 16.30 11.69 -5.29
N ARG A 410 17.03 12.69 -5.75
CA ARG A 410 17.82 13.60 -4.93
C ARG A 410 17.59 15.01 -5.48
N PRO A 411 16.84 15.90 -4.78
CA PRO A 411 16.05 15.69 -3.55
C PRO A 411 14.99 14.59 -3.65
N ARG A 412 14.59 14.00 -2.51
CA ARG A 412 13.62 12.89 -2.48
C ARG A 412 12.18 13.32 -2.77
N TRP A 413 11.85 14.55 -2.45
CA TRP A 413 10.48 15.08 -2.60
C TRP A 413 10.34 15.83 -3.91
N VAL A 414 9.27 15.53 -4.64
CA VAL A 414 8.97 16.09 -5.96
C VAL A 414 7.61 16.78 -5.91
N VAL A 415 7.54 18.04 -6.35
CA VAL A 415 6.28 18.74 -6.61
C VAL A 415 5.90 18.54 -8.06
N LEU A 416 4.77 17.87 -8.31
CA LEU A 416 4.27 17.58 -9.65
C LEU A 416 3.28 18.67 -10.06
N ALA A 417 3.70 19.57 -10.93
CA ALA A 417 2.81 20.58 -11.51
C ALA A 417 1.76 19.87 -12.39
N ARG A 418 0.50 20.27 -12.25
CA ARG A 418 -0.66 19.58 -12.84
C ARG A 418 -1.20 20.30 -14.06
N THR A 419 -1.10 21.62 -14.04
CA THR A 419 -1.64 22.53 -15.05
C THR A 419 -0.75 23.78 -15.18
N PRO A 420 -0.81 24.54 -16.29
CA PRO A 420 -0.03 25.78 -16.41
C PRO A 420 -0.27 26.79 -15.28
N GLU A 421 -1.46 26.80 -14.67
CA GLU A 421 -1.80 27.65 -13.54
C GLU A 421 -0.98 27.34 -12.27
N ASP A 422 -0.41 26.15 -12.18
CA ASP A 422 0.45 25.77 -11.06
C ASP A 422 1.85 26.42 -11.13
N LEU A 423 2.23 27.03 -12.26
CA LEU A 423 3.55 27.65 -12.45
C LEU A 423 3.42 29.16 -12.64
N VAL A 424 3.91 29.93 -11.67
CA VAL A 424 3.88 31.40 -11.71
C VAL A 424 5.31 31.92 -11.79
N ARG A 425 5.62 32.72 -12.82
CA ARG A 425 6.94 33.35 -12.96
C ARG A 425 6.98 34.70 -12.27
N HIS A 426 8.09 34.99 -11.60
CA HIS A 426 8.36 36.31 -11.02
C HIS A 426 9.46 37.00 -11.84
N PRO A 427 9.26 38.29 -12.17
CA PRO A 427 10.21 39.08 -12.96
C PRO A 427 11.50 39.44 -12.21
#